data_AF-A0A6P5F9K8-F1
#
_entry.id   AF-A0A6P5F9K8-F1
#
_cell.length_a   1.000
_cell.length_b   1.000
_cell.length_c   1.000
_cell.angle_alpha   90.00
_cell.angle_beta   90.00
_cell.angle_gamma   90.00
#
_symmetry.space_group_name_H-M   'P 1'
#
loop_
_entity.id
_entity.type
_entity.pdbx_description
1 polymer ?
#
loop_
_entity_poly.entity_id
_entity_poly.type
_entity_poly.pdbx_seq_one_letter_code
_entity_poly.pdbx_strand_id
1 'polypeptide(L)'
;MEMCSDEAVKYVWEGAIPLQIHLHESEVTTLPPPSPILILGPRLGYLPLLVPIIKAHFSSTLPPGTDTVWFDYKGLPLKWSIPTGVLFDLLCAEPERPWNLTVHFRGGHPGDILSPCEGEDSVKWSYINSLKEAAYIINGNCKNVMNMSQADQYDLWQSVLKGNLDGYIKISSRLKLGPFRDDSLVRPASSPAQHQQQATAEHEPTGSGKPCRIPVRLYVRNIGDDLDDLEDAPIIDSWERISYINRPFEIHKEEGGYLTLEQAVKSLLPEIFDFKPPFEDTRELKSKESPDSSLTDAEIVDTSKSVEEEQASSVAESEVHPPNRLKIKLIRVQGIELESDIPFYWVANNLKSTEFFLHMCVFLTGPTKHAKMR
;
A
#
# COMPACT_ATOMS: atom_id res chain seq x y z
N MET A 1 4.58 20.80 7.46
CA MET A 1 3.38 20.00 7.16
C MET A 1 2.91 19.36 8.46
N GLU A 2 1.66 19.58 8.87
CA GLU A 2 1.12 18.88 10.05
C GLU A 2 1.13 17.37 9.78
N MET A 3 1.64 16.57 10.72
CA MET A 3 1.85 15.14 10.52
C MET A 3 0.54 14.33 10.51
N CYS A 4 -0.50 14.86 11.17
CA CYS A 4 -1.86 14.33 11.19
C CYS A 4 -2.81 15.49 10.87
N SER A 5 -3.69 15.29 9.90
CA SER A 5 -4.69 16.24 9.43
C SER A 5 -6.06 15.59 9.58
N ASP A 6 -6.85 16.12 10.51
CA ASP A 6 -8.23 15.66 10.73
C ASP A 6 -9.08 15.84 9.47
N GLU A 7 -8.80 16.88 8.68
CA GLU A 7 -9.48 17.14 7.42
C GLU A 7 -9.16 16.06 6.37
N ALA A 8 -7.89 15.68 6.22
CA ALA A 8 -7.50 14.61 5.31
C ALA A 8 -8.15 13.27 5.70
N VAL A 9 -8.14 12.93 7.00
CA VAL A 9 -8.80 11.71 7.50
C VAL A 9 -10.29 11.73 7.23
N LYS A 10 -10.94 12.89 7.40
CA LYS A 10 -12.37 13.06 7.09
C LYS A 10 -12.67 12.83 5.60
N TYR A 11 -11.89 13.41 4.69
CA TYR A 11 -12.09 13.19 3.26
C TYR A 11 -11.85 11.74 2.83
N VAL A 12 -10.85 11.07 3.41
CA VAL A 12 -10.62 9.63 3.18
C VAL A 12 -11.83 8.82 3.65
N TRP A 13 -12.40 9.17 4.78
CA TRP A 13 -13.57 8.50 5.35
C TRP A 13 -14.85 8.70 4.53
N GLU A 14 -15.08 9.92 4.02
CA GLU A 14 -16.24 10.27 3.18
C GLU A 14 -16.07 9.83 1.72
N GLY A 15 -14.89 9.32 1.35
CA GLY A 15 -14.58 8.89 0.00
C GLY A 15 -15.53 7.79 -0.51
N ALA A 16 -16.17 8.06 -1.65
CA ALA A 16 -17.08 7.13 -2.32
C ALA A 16 -16.78 7.02 -3.81
N ILE A 17 -17.17 5.90 -4.41
CA ILE A 17 -17.05 5.63 -5.84
C ILE A 17 -18.46 5.43 -6.41
N PRO A 18 -18.84 6.13 -7.50
CA PRO A 18 -20.08 5.84 -8.19
C PRO A 18 -20.00 4.48 -8.86
N LEU A 19 -20.82 3.53 -8.41
CA LEU A 19 -20.90 2.18 -8.94
C LEU A 19 -22.14 2.05 -9.83
N GLN A 20 -21.96 1.41 -10.98
CA GLN A 20 -23.04 0.95 -11.83
C GLN A 20 -22.99 -0.57 -11.89
N ILE A 21 -23.96 -1.23 -11.27
CA ILE A 21 -23.95 -2.67 -11.08
C ILE A 21 -25.01 -3.30 -12.00
N HIS A 22 -24.55 -4.18 -12.88
CA HIS A 22 -25.37 -4.94 -13.81
C HIS A 22 -25.55 -6.37 -13.29
N LEU A 23 -26.74 -6.94 -13.50
CA LEU A 23 -26.94 -8.38 -13.31
C LEU A 23 -26.36 -9.12 -14.51
N HIS A 24 -25.63 -10.20 -14.27
CA HIS A 24 -25.07 -11.00 -15.36
C HIS A 24 -26.18 -11.55 -16.28
N GLU A 25 -25.96 -11.51 -17.60
CA GLU A 25 -26.97 -11.83 -18.61
C GLU A 25 -27.54 -13.25 -18.47
N SER A 26 -26.72 -14.22 -18.04
CA SER A 26 -27.19 -15.60 -17.84
C SER A 26 -28.18 -15.77 -16.69
N GLU A 27 -28.30 -14.76 -15.83
CA GLU A 27 -29.15 -14.77 -14.64
C GLU A 27 -30.41 -13.91 -14.79
N VAL A 28 -30.60 -13.28 -15.95
CA VAL A 28 -31.77 -12.46 -16.24
C VAL A 28 -32.93 -13.35 -16.66
N THR A 29 -34.01 -13.36 -15.86
CA THR A 29 -35.23 -14.12 -16.19
C THR A 29 -36.37 -13.30 -16.78
N THR A 30 -36.21 -11.96 -16.86
CA THR A 30 -37.24 -11.03 -17.34
C THR A 30 -36.92 -10.46 -18.73
N LEU A 31 -37.96 -10.12 -19.48
CA LEU A 31 -37.86 -9.35 -20.72
C LEU A 31 -38.78 -8.12 -20.60
N PRO A 32 -38.26 -6.88 -20.66
CA PRO A 32 -36.86 -6.49 -20.87
C PRO A 32 -35.93 -6.84 -19.69
N PRO A 33 -34.59 -6.83 -19.89
CA PRO A 33 -33.63 -7.03 -18.82
C PRO A 33 -33.75 -5.93 -17.74
N PRO A 34 -33.42 -6.23 -16.47
CA PRO A 34 -33.48 -5.24 -15.42
C PRO A 34 -32.48 -4.11 -15.65
N SER A 35 -32.90 -2.89 -15.33
CA SER A 35 -32.00 -1.73 -15.33
C SER A 35 -30.85 -1.94 -14.33
N PRO A 36 -29.64 -1.44 -14.60
CA PRO A 36 -28.56 -1.48 -13.64
C PRO A 36 -28.89 -0.63 -12.41
N ILE A 37 -28.35 -1.02 -11.26
CA ILE A 37 -28.46 -0.25 -10.02
C ILE A 37 -27.27 0.72 -9.91
N LEU A 38 -27.55 1.98 -9.61
CA LEU A 38 -26.55 3.01 -9.34
C LEU A 38 -26.46 3.26 -7.85
N ILE A 39 -25.28 3.01 -7.25
CA ILE A 39 -25.03 3.22 -5.82
C ILE A 39 -23.67 3.85 -5.59
N LEU A 40 -23.54 4.60 -4.50
CA LEU A 40 -22.23 5.09 -4.04
C LEU A 40 -21.60 4.04 -3.13
N GLY A 41 -20.53 3.41 -3.60
CA GLY A 41 -19.74 2.46 -2.81
C GLY A 41 -18.68 3.18 -1.98
N PRO A 42 -18.67 3.04 -0.64
CA PRO A 42 -17.62 3.62 0.19
C PRO A 42 -16.24 3.06 -0.17
N ARG A 43 -15.21 3.90 -0.31
CA ARG A 43 -13.84 3.48 -0.64
C ARG A 43 -13.25 2.56 0.43
N LEU A 44 -13.53 2.87 1.69
CA LEU A 44 -13.11 2.07 2.86
C LEU A 44 -14.01 0.86 3.12
N GLY A 45 -15.09 0.69 2.34
CA GLY A 45 -16.00 -0.44 2.43
C GLY A 45 -15.53 -1.65 1.63
N TYR A 46 -16.31 -2.73 1.69
CA TYR A 46 -16.08 -3.97 0.94
C TYR A 46 -17.33 -4.28 0.10
N LEU A 47 -17.12 -4.79 -1.12
CA LEU A 47 -18.21 -5.06 -2.07
C LEU A 47 -19.33 -5.97 -1.53
N PRO A 48 -19.06 -7.06 -0.77
CA PRO A 48 -20.12 -7.91 -0.25
C PRO A 48 -21.12 -7.20 0.67
N LEU A 49 -20.72 -6.08 1.29
CA LEU A 49 -21.60 -5.30 2.17
C LEU A 49 -22.72 -4.59 1.41
N LEU A 50 -22.57 -4.43 0.10
CA LEU A 50 -23.58 -3.83 -0.77
C LEU A 50 -24.61 -4.87 -1.24
N VAL A 51 -24.34 -6.17 -1.06
CA VAL A 51 -25.18 -7.27 -1.54
C VAL A 51 -26.63 -7.19 -1.04
N PRO A 52 -26.93 -6.85 0.23
CA PRO A 52 -28.33 -6.75 0.66
C PRO A 52 -29.15 -5.73 -0.16
N ILE A 53 -28.53 -4.59 -0.51
CA ILE A 53 -29.17 -3.53 -1.31
C ILE A 53 -29.33 -3.98 -2.77
N ILE A 54 -28.26 -4.54 -3.34
CA ILE A 54 -28.23 -5.02 -4.74
C ILE A 54 -29.22 -6.16 -4.94
N LYS A 55 -29.24 -7.12 -4.01
CA LYS A 55 -30.15 -8.28 -4.04
C LYS A 55 -31.60 -7.84 -3.93
N ALA A 56 -31.91 -6.86 -3.08
CA ALA A 56 -33.28 -6.34 -2.98
C ALA A 56 -33.77 -5.79 -4.34
N HIS A 57 -32.90 -5.07 -5.06
CA HIS A 57 -33.21 -4.53 -6.38
C HIS A 57 -33.45 -5.60 -7.44
N PHE A 58 -32.59 -6.63 -7.52
CA PHE A 58 -32.68 -7.68 -8.54
C PHE A 58 -33.56 -8.87 -8.14
N SER A 59 -34.07 -8.92 -6.91
CA SER A 59 -34.82 -10.06 -6.35
C SER A 59 -35.98 -10.58 -7.20
N SER A 60 -36.67 -9.69 -7.93
CA SER A 60 -37.79 -10.04 -8.82
C SER A 60 -37.36 -10.68 -10.15
N THR A 61 -36.08 -10.55 -10.50
CA THR A 61 -35.51 -10.97 -11.79
C THR A 61 -34.58 -12.17 -11.70
N LEU A 62 -34.21 -12.57 -10.48
CA LEU A 62 -33.31 -13.70 -10.25
C LEU A 62 -34.06 -15.04 -10.39
N PRO A 63 -33.44 -16.06 -11.02
CA PRO A 63 -34.00 -17.40 -11.02
C PRO A 63 -33.98 -17.99 -9.60
N PRO A 64 -34.79 -19.01 -9.28
CA PRO A 64 -34.70 -19.72 -8.01
C PRO A 64 -33.37 -20.48 -7.88
N GLY A 65 -32.78 -20.53 -6.68
CA GLY A 65 -31.53 -21.24 -6.42
C GLY A 65 -30.89 -20.91 -5.07
N THR A 66 -29.68 -21.43 -4.86
CA THR A 66 -28.79 -21.05 -3.75
C THR A 66 -27.98 -19.82 -4.15
N ASP A 67 -27.75 -18.91 -3.21
CA ASP A 67 -27.03 -17.67 -3.47
C ASP A 67 -25.52 -17.90 -3.31
N THR A 68 -24.77 -17.65 -4.38
CA THR A 68 -23.30 -17.63 -4.38
C THR A 68 -22.85 -16.30 -4.98
N VAL A 69 -22.79 -15.26 -4.15
CA VAL A 69 -22.63 -13.89 -4.64
C VAL A 69 -21.17 -13.54 -4.84
N TRP A 70 -20.83 -13.08 -6.04
CA TRP A 70 -19.51 -12.55 -6.37
C TRP A 70 -19.64 -11.44 -7.42
N PHE A 71 -18.58 -10.65 -7.55
CA PHE A 71 -18.53 -9.49 -8.45
C PHE A 71 -17.45 -9.72 -9.49
N ASP A 72 -17.72 -9.27 -10.71
CA ASP A 72 -16.73 -9.22 -11.77
C ASP A 72 -16.56 -7.80 -12.30
N TYR A 73 -15.36 -7.56 -12.82
CA TYR A 73 -15.03 -6.35 -13.56
C TYR A 73 -14.35 -6.75 -14.87
N LYS A 74 -15.00 -6.49 -16.00
CA LYS A 74 -14.49 -6.82 -17.35
C LYS A 74 -14.03 -8.28 -17.45
N GLY A 75 -14.75 -9.20 -16.80
CA GLY A 75 -14.44 -10.64 -16.78
C GLY A 75 -13.45 -11.08 -15.70
N LEU A 76 -12.87 -10.17 -14.91
CA LEU A 76 -12.01 -10.49 -13.76
C LEU A 76 -12.85 -10.65 -12.48
N PRO A 77 -12.85 -11.83 -11.83
CA PRO A 77 -13.51 -11.99 -10.53
C PRO A 77 -12.82 -11.17 -9.44
N LEU A 78 -13.59 -10.36 -8.71
CA LEU A 78 -13.06 -9.42 -7.72
C LEU A 78 -12.85 -10.07 -6.36
N LYS A 79 -11.66 -9.86 -5.78
CA LYS A 79 -11.31 -10.31 -4.42
C LYS A 79 -12.05 -9.48 -3.39
N TRP A 80 -13.06 -10.08 -2.77
CA TRP A 80 -13.94 -9.41 -1.81
C TRP A 80 -13.24 -8.92 -0.53
N SER A 81 -12.10 -9.52 -0.16
CA SER A 81 -11.33 -9.14 1.03
C SER A 81 -10.52 -7.86 0.84
N ILE A 82 -10.46 -7.32 -0.38
CA ILE A 82 -9.79 -6.05 -0.70
C ILE A 82 -10.83 -4.94 -0.63
N PRO A 83 -10.52 -3.79 0.01
CA PRO A 83 -11.45 -2.65 0.04
C PRO A 83 -11.86 -2.18 -1.35
N THR A 84 -13.12 -1.75 -1.50
CA THR A 84 -13.72 -1.28 -2.76
C THR A 84 -12.87 -0.19 -3.42
N GLY A 85 -12.36 0.76 -2.62
CA GLY A 85 -11.49 1.83 -3.10
C GLY A 85 -10.18 1.34 -3.71
N VAL A 86 -9.57 0.34 -3.08
CA VAL A 86 -8.29 -0.25 -3.53
C VAL A 86 -8.51 -1.06 -4.81
N LEU A 87 -9.61 -1.83 -4.90
CA LEU A 87 -9.98 -2.53 -6.13
C LEU A 87 -10.15 -1.56 -7.30
N PHE A 88 -10.86 -0.45 -7.08
CA PHE A 88 -11.05 0.57 -8.10
C PHE A 88 -9.71 1.20 -8.54
N ASP A 89 -8.90 1.63 -7.57
CA ASP A 89 -7.63 2.31 -7.81
C ASP A 89 -6.62 1.42 -8.56
N LEU A 90 -6.65 0.11 -8.30
CA LEU A 90 -5.77 -0.90 -8.89
C LEU A 90 -6.19 -1.29 -10.32
N LEU A 91 -7.49 -1.53 -10.51
CA LEU A 91 -8.02 -2.07 -11.76
C LEU A 91 -8.24 -0.98 -12.81
N CYS A 92 -8.67 0.21 -12.38
CA CYS A 92 -8.87 1.37 -13.24
C CYS A 92 -7.61 2.23 -13.23
N ALA A 93 -6.71 2.03 -14.20
CA ALA A 93 -5.53 2.87 -14.36
C ALA A 93 -5.97 4.33 -14.58
N GLU A 94 -6.89 4.56 -15.52
CA GLU A 94 -7.69 5.77 -15.60
C GLU A 94 -9.03 5.57 -14.88
N PRO A 95 -9.45 6.46 -13.95
CA PRO A 95 -10.68 6.31 -13.18
C PRO A 95 -11.97 6.44 -14.02
N GLU A 96 -12.54 5.32 -14.46
CA GLU A 96 -13.86 5.29 -15.10
C GLU A 96 -14.98 5.63 -14.11
N ARG A 97 -15.88 6.55 -14.48
CA ARG A 97 -17.02 6.97 -13.65
C ARG A 97 -18.30 7.00 -14.49
N PRO A 98 -19.34 6.22 -14.15
CA PRO A 98 -19.42 5.24 -13.05
C PRO A 98 -18.53 4.00 -13.25
N TRP A 99 -18.09 3.38 -12.16
CA TRP A 99 -17.38 2.10 -12.20
C TRP A 99 -18.37 0.97 -12.50
N ASN A 100 -18.24 0.38 -13.70
CA ASN A 100 -19.15 -0.65 -14.19
C ASN A 100 -18.76 -2.02 -13.63
N LEU A 101 -19.59 -2.55 -12.75
CA LEU A 101 -19.44 -3.90 -12.19
C LEU A 101 -20.57 -4.78 -12.67
N THR A 102 -20.29 -6.07 -12.76
CA THR A 102 -21.33 -7.09 -12.94
C THR A 102 -21.39 -7.95 -11.68
N VAL A 103 -22.61 -8.32 -11.29
CA VAL A 103 -22.88 -9.15 -10.11
C VAL A 103 -23.46 -10.47 -10.55
N HIS A 104 -22.97 -11.52 -9.92
CA HIS A 104 -23.44 -12.88 -10.08
C HIS A 104 -24.06 -13.34 -8.77
N PHE A 105 -25.26 -13.91 -8.83
CA PHE A 105 -25.96 -14.50 -7.69
C PHE A 105 -26.04 -16.02 -7.78
N ARG A 106 -25.90 -16.59 -8.99
CA ARG A 106 -26.27 -17.98 -9.29
C ARG A 106 -25.12 -18.73 -9.95
N GLY A 107 -24.47 -19.59 -9.18
CA GLY A 107 -23.43 -20.47 -9.70
C GLY A 107 -22.20 -19.70 -10.20
N GLY A 108 -21.27 -20.42 -10.83
CA GLY A 108 -20.08 -19.81 -11.42
C GLY A 108 -19.08 -19.22 -10.43
N HIS A 109 -19.21 -19.48 -9.11
CA HIS A 109 -18.24 -19.02 -8.12
C HIS A 109 -16.85 -19.57 -8.46
N PRO A 110 -15.87 -18.71 -8.77
CA PRO A 110 -14.53 -19.16 -9.14
C PRO A 110 -13.77 -19.54 -7.87
N GLY A 111 -14.05 -20.73 -7.34
CA GLY A 111 -13.46 -21.25 -6.09
C GLY A 111 -11.94 -21.37 -6.12
N ASP A 112 -11.35 -21.45 -7.31
CA ASP A 112 -9.89 -21.48 -7.51
C ASP A 112 -9.24 -20.11 -7.29
N ILE A 113 -10.01 -19.01 -7.40
CA ILE A 113 -9.52 -17.62 -7.33
C ILE A 113 -10.07 -16.90 -6.08
N LEU A 114 -11.32 -17.17 -5.71
CA LEU A 114 -12.05 -16.47 -4.66
C LEU A 114 -12.43 -17.42 -3.53
N SER A 115 -12.10 -17.00 -2.30
CA SER A 115 -12.66 -17.60 -1.10
C SER A 115 -14.18 -17.35 -1.04
N PRO A 116 -14.99 -18.30 -0.56
CA PRO A 116 -16.41 -18.06 -0.32
C PRO A 116 -16.62 -16.91 0.69
N CYS A 117 -17.61 -16.05 0.43
CA CYS A 117 -18.04 -15.00 1.36
C CYS A 117 -19.45 -15.34 1.88
N GLU A 118 -19.54 -15.83 3.12
CA GLU A 118 -20.79 -16.28 3.76
C GLU A 118 -21.54 -15.12 4.44
N GLY A 119 -21.62 -13.97 3.76
CA GLY A 119 -22.32 -12.77 4.24
C GLY A 119 -21.47 -11.81 5.07
N GLU A 120 -22.14 -10.94 5.84
CA GLU A 120 -21.51 -9.82 6.56
C GLU A 120 -20.48 -10.28 7.59
N ASP A 121 -20.75 -11.38 8.31
CA ASP A 121 -19.86 -11.88 9.36
C ASP A 121 -18.50 -12.30 8.80
N SER A 122 -18.44 -12.88 7.59
CA SER A 122 -17.17 -13.23 6.95
C SER A 122 -16.31 -11.98 6.70
N VAL A 123 -16.93 -10.89 6.25
CA VAL A 123 -16.23 -9.61 6.03
C VAL A 123 -15.77 -9.02 7.36
N LYS A 124 -16.64 -9.02 8.38
CA LYS A 124 -16.30 -8.56 9.73
C LYS A 124 -15.09 -9.32 10.29
N TRP A 125 -15.07 -10.64 10.20
CA TRP A 125 -13.96 -11.45 10.71
C TRP A 125 -12.67 -11.23 9.91
N SER A 126 -12.77 -11.07 8.58
CA SER A 126 -11.63 -10.68 7.75
C SER A 126 -11.05 -9.33 8.19
N TYR A 127 -11.90 -8.34 8.42
CA TYR A 127 -11.52 -7.02 8.91
C TYR A 127 -10.83 -7.09 10.29
N ILE A 128 -11.41 -7.82 11.25
CA ILE A 128 -10.81 -8.01 12.58
C ILE A 128 -9.46 -8.73 12.49
N ASN A 129 -9.32 -9.68 11.55
CA ASN A 129 -8.05 -10.36 11.33
C ASN A 129 -6.98 -9.40 10.80
N SER A 130 -7.30 -8.56 9.81
CA SER A 130 -6.41 -7.48 9.36
C SER A 130 -6.04 -6.54 10.51
N LEU A 131 -7.00 -6.15 11.36
CA LEU A 131 -6.73 -5.26 12.49
C LEU A 131 -5.77 -5.91 13.51
N LYS A 132 -5.88 -7.22 13.75
CA LYS A 132 -4.94 -7.97 14.60
C LYS A 132 -3.55 -8.03 13.98
N GLU A 133 -3.47 -8.25 12.67
CA GLU A 133 -2.21 -8.27 11.92
C GLU A 133 -1.52 -6.90 12.00
N ALA A 134 -2.24 -5.82 11.73
CA ALA A 134 -1.74 -4.45 11.86
C ALA A 134 -1.26 -4.18 13.29
N ALA A 135 -2.05 -4.57 14.30
CA ALA A 135 -1.65 -4.40 15.70
C ALA A 135 -0.37 -5.16 16.05
N TYR A 136 -0.22 -6.38 15.53
CA TYR A 136 0.99 -7.17 15.71
C TYR A 136 2.21 -6.51 15.04
N ILE A 137 2.05 -5.98 13.83
CA ILE A 137 3.12 -5.26 13.13
C ILE A 137 3.55 -4.02 13.93
N ILE A 138 2.60 -3.20 14.40
CA ILE A 138 2.86 -1.91 15.05
C ILE A 138 3.43 -2.09 16.47
N ASN A 139 2.81 -2.97 17.27
CA ASN A 139 3.11 -3.09 18.71
C ASN A 139 3.91 -4.37 19.07
N GLY A 140 4.15 -5.26 18.10
CA GLY A 140 4.73 -6.59 18.34
C GLY A 140 3.77 -7.59 18.99
N ASN A 141 2.52 -7.21 19.24
CA ASN A 141 1.47 -8.07 19.78
C ASN A 141 0.07 -7.55 19.43
N CYS A 142 -0.94 -8.41 19.46
CA CYS A 142 -2.33 -8.06 19.16
C CYS A 142 -3.24 -7.99 20.41
N LYS A 143 -2.67 -7.88 21.63
CA LYS A 143 -3.44 -7.90 22.89
C LYS A 143 -4.48 -6.78 22.95
N ASN A 144 -4.17 -5.60 22.43
CA ASN A 144 -5.10 -4.46 22.44
C ASN A 144 -6.38 -4.76 21.65
N VAL A 145 -6.26 -5.50 20.54
CA VAL A 145 -7.42 -5.90 19.71
C VAL A 145 -8.10 -7.14 20.31
N MET A 146 -7.33 -8.11 20.78
CA MET A 146 -7.84 -9.35 21.39
C MET A 146 -8.62 -9.11 22.69
N ASN A 147 -8.18 -8.13 23.50
CA ASN A 147 -8.80 -7.79 24.78
C ASN A 147 -9.94 -6.78 24.62
N MET A 148 -10.25 -6.35 23.39
CA MET A 148 -11.41 -5.50 23.13
C MET A 148 -12.70 -6.26 23.46
N SER A 149 -13.63 -5.61 24.15
CA SER A 149 -14.93 -6.20 24.46
C SER A 149 -15.70 -6.53 23.17
N GLN A 150 -16.59 -7.52 23.20
CA GLN A 150 -17.42 -7.86 22.04
C GLN A 150 -18.30 -6.68 21.60
N ALA A 151 -18.75 -5.85 22.55
CA ALA A 151 -19.49 -4.63 22.29
C ALA A 151 -18.63 -3.60 21.53
N ASP A 152 -17.41 -3.35 21.98
CA ASP A 152 -16.50 -2.42 21.30
C ASP A 152 -16.12 -2.94 19.89
N GLN A 153 -15.92 -4.26 19.70
CA GLN A 153 -15.63 -4.84 18.37
C GLN A 153 -16.81 -4.66 17.42
N TYR A 154 -18.03 -4.86 17.93
CA TYR A 154 -19.25 -4.63 17.16
C TYR A 154 -19.45 -3.16 16.83
N ASP A 155 -19.28 -2.26 17.80
CA ASP A 155 -19.44 -0.81 17.61
C ASP A 155 -18.39 -0.25 16.66
N LEU A 156 -17.14 -0.75 16.71
CA LEU A 156 -16.09 -0.41 15.76
C LEU A 156 -16.50 -0.81 14.33
N TRP A 157 -16.95 -2.04 14.16
CA TRP A 157 -17.39 -2.56 12.86
C TRP A 157 -18.60 -1.78 12.32
N GLN A 158 -19.62 -1.56 13.15
CA GLN A 158 -20.80 -0.78 12.79
C GLN A 158 -20.46 0.66 12.44
N SER A 159 -19.45 1.24 13.09
CA SER A 159 -18.96 2.58 12.74
C SER A 159 -18.39 2.62 11.32
N VAL A 160 -17.60 1.60 10.93
CA VAL A 160 -17.09 1.47 9.55
C VAL A 160 -18.23 1.28 8.56
N LEU A 161 -19.19 0.38 8.85
CA LEU A 161 -20.33 0.13 7.96
C LEU A 161 -21.22 1.34 7.71
N LYS A 162 -21.49 2.12 8.75
CA LYS A 162 -22.38 3.29 8.69
C LYS A 162 -21.65 4.56 8.29
N GLY A 163 -20.33 4.52 8.11
CA GLY A 163 -19.53 5.71 7.88
C GLY A 163 -19.55 6.69 9.06
N ASN A 164 -19.61 6.21 10.30
CA ASN A 164 -19.52 7.05 11.49
C ASN A 164 -18.05 7.22 11.95
N LEU A 165 -17.43 8.32 11.56
CA LEU A 165 -16.03 8.63 11.88
C LEU A 165 -15.81 8.82 13.39
N ASP A 166 -16.67 9.56 14.08
CA ASP A 166 -16.52 9.87 15.50
C ASP A 166 -16.60 8.60 16.37
N GLY A 167 -17.55 7.71 16.03
CA GLY A 167 -17.69 6.41 16.67
C GLY A 167 -16.44 5.54 16.50
N TYR A 168 -15.88 5.53 15.29
CA TYR A 168 -14.65 4.82 14.98
C TYR A 168 -13.45 5.38 15.76
N ILE A 169 -13.22 6.71 15.73
CA ILE A 169 -12.09 7.37 16.42
C ILE A 169 -12.13 7.11 17.94
N LYS A 170 -13.33 7.15 18.54
CA LYS A 170 -13.52 6.91 19.98
C LYS A 170 -13.02 5.53 20.43
N ILE A 171 -13.16 4.51 19.59
CA ILE A 171 -12.75 3.14 19.90
C ILE A 171 -11.30 2.91 19.45
N SER A 172 -10.95 3.34 18.23
CA SER A 172 -9.63 3.11 17.64
C SER A 172 -8.51 3.84 18.39
N SER A 173 -8.77 5.01 18.96
CA SER A 173 -7.82 5.72 19.84
C SER A 173 -7.40 4.92 21.08
N ARG A 174 -8.27 4.02 21.58
CA ARG A 174 -7.97 3.15 22.73
C ARG A 174 -7.03 2.00 22.37
N LEU A 175 -6.96 1.64 21.08
CA LEU A 175 -6.10 0.56 20.60
C LEU A 175 -4.62 0.94 20.58
N LYS A 176 -4.29 2.24 20.66
CA LYS A 176 -2.91 2.76 20.65
C LYS A 176 -2.11 2.22 19.45
N LEU A 177 -2.72 2.27 18.26
CA LEU A 177 -2.12 1.83 16.99
C LEU A 177 -1.62 3.02 16.14
N GLY A 178 -1.52 4.21 16.74
CA GLY A 178 -1.02 5.43 16.10
C GLY A 178 -1.17 6.67 17.00
N PRO A 179 -0.79 7.87 16.50
CA PRO A 179 -0.09 8.09 15.24
C PRO A 179 1.32 7.51 15.31
N PHE A 180 1.85 7.11 14.16
CA PHE A 180 3.29 6.96 14.06
C PHE A 180 3.83 8.35 14.44
N ARG A 181 4.75 8.51 15.41
CA ARG A 181 5.40 9.81 15.76
C ARG A 181 6.91 9.90 15.45
N ASP A 182 7.34 11.03 14.87
CA ASP A 182 8.74 11.52 14.84
C ASP A 182 9.02 12.20 16.18
N ASP A 183 9.99 11.73 16.93
CA ASP A 183 10.24 12.15 18.31
C ASP A 183 11.32 13.24 18.37
N SER A 184 11.25 14.24 17.49
CA SER A 184 12.06 15.45 17.63
C SER A 184 11.24 16.71 17.41
N LEU A 185 11.45 17.66 18.33
CA LEU A 185 10.90 19.02 18.41
C LEU A 185 9.69 19.20 19.37
N VAL A 186 10.02 19.86 20.48
CA VAL A 186 9.18 20.45 21.53
C VAL A 186 8.78 19.51 22.68
N ARG A 187 9.75 19.18 23.54
CA ARG A 187 9.52 19.21 24.99
C ARG A 187 9.85 20.63 25.48
N PRO A 188 8.88 21.44 25.94
CA PRO A 188 9.21 22.56 26.81
C PRO A 188 9.59 21.98 28.18
N ALA A 189 10.80 22.27 28.63
CA ALA A 189 11.26 21.92 29.96
C ALA A 189 10.61 22.86 31.00
N SER A 190 9.75 22.31 31.86
CA SER A 190 9.30 22.84 33.17
C SER A 190 8.12 21.95 33.64
N SER A 191 8.00 21.33 34.81
CA SER A 191 8.58 21.49 36.15
C SER A 191 8.25 20.21 36.99
N PRO A 192 8.73 20.05 38.25
CA PRO A 192 9.07 18.76 38.84
C PRO A 192 7.99 18.09 39.71
N ALA A 193 8.14 16.77 39.83
CA ALA A 193 7.84 15.88 40.98
C ALA A 193 6.52 16.07 41.76
N GLN A 194 5.65 15.05 41.69
CA GLN A 194 5.04 14.47 42.89
C GLN A 194 5.08 12.95 42.82
N HIS A 195 5.71 12.37 43.84
CA HIS A 195 5.71 10.95 44.17
C HIS A 195 4.29 10.49 44.56
N GLN A 196 3.86 9.34 44.05
CA GLN A 196 3.23 8.31 44.88
C GLN A 196 3.39 6.91 44.23
N GLN A 197 3.99 6.04 45.03
CA GLN A 197 4.23 4.59 44.87
C GLN A 197 2.88 3.84 44.71
N GLN A 198 2.70 2.62 44.19
CA GLN A 198 3.55 1.45 43.94
C GLN A 198 2.67 0.42 43.19
N ALA A 199 3.14 -0.21 42.11
CA ALA A 199 2.71 -1.55 41.70
C ALA A 199 3.72 -2.13 40.68
N THR A 200 4.52 -3.08 41.18
CA THR A 200 5.31 -4.12 40.52
C THR A 200 5.50 -4.01 38.99
N ALA A 201 6.63 -3.41 38.59
CA ALA A 201 7.11 -3.41 37.21
C ALA A 201 7.99 -4.64 36.95
N GLU A 202 7.63 -5.45 35.96
CA GLU A 202 8.60 -6.27 35.25
C GLU A 202 9.49 -5.32 34.42
N HIS A 203 10.79 -5.39 34.63
CA HIS A 203 11.79 -4.60 33.93
C HIS A 203 11.85 -4.98 32.43
N GLU A 204 11.38 -4.12 31.52
CA GLU A 204 11.95 -4.05 30.16
C GLU A 204 13.14 -3.07 30.19
N PRO A 205 14.32 -3.45 29.64
CA PRO A 205 15.50 -2.60 29.70
C PRO A 205 15.32 -1.38 28.79
N THR A 206 15.63 -0.21 29.33
CA THR A 206 15.79 1.04 28.59
C THR A 206 17.06 0.99 27.74
N GLY A 207 16.91 1.03 26.42
CA GLY A 207 18.02 1.23 25.46
C GLY A 207 17.67 0.75 24.04
N SER A 208 17.65 1.68 23.07
CA SER A 208 17.11 1.58 21.69
C SER A 208 15.59 1.71 21.61
N GLY A 209 15.10 2.79 20.99
CA GLY A 209 13.67 2.93 20.72
C GLY A 209 13.24 1.84 19.76
N LYS A 210 12.20 1.07 20.10
CA LYS A 210 11.61 0.06 19.19
C LYS A 210 11.38 0.71 17.81
N PRO A 211 11.84 0.08 16.71
CA PRO A 211 11.64 0.63 15.37
C PRO A 211 10.15 0.81 15.09
N CYS A 212 9.78 1.95 14.52
CA CYS A 212 8.40 2.19 14.14
C CYS A 212 8.09 1.32 12.91
N ARG A 213 7.07 0.47 13.01
CA ARG A 213 6.66 -0.44 11.94
C ARG A 213 5.31 -0.02 11.39
N ILE A 214 5.26 0.27 10.10
CA ILE A 214 4.03 0.66 9.41
C ILE A 214 3.52 -0.55 8.63
N PRO A 215 2.27 -1.01 8.84
CA PRO A 215 1.66 -2.07 8.04
C PRO A 215 1.37 -1.56 6.62
N VAL A 216 1.98 -2.19 5.61
CA VAL A 216 1.82 -1.78 4.21
C VAL A 216 1.42 -2.98 3.35
N ARG A 217 0.39 -2.76 2.51
CA ARG A 217 -0.04 -3.68 1.45
C ARG A 217 0.19 -2.99 0.10
N LEU A 218 1.12 -3.51 -0.69
CA LEU A 218 1.43 -3.00 -2.02
C LEU A 218 0.79 -3.89 -3.09
N TYR A 219 0.19 -3.24 -4.07
CA TYR A 219 -0.34 -3.85 -5.28
C TYR A 219 0.44 -3.27 -6.46
N VAL A 220 1.32 -4.07 -7.05
CA VAL A 220 2.20 -3.62 -8.13
C VAL A 220 1.66 -4.12 -9.46
N ARG A 221 1.46 -3.19 -10.40
CA ARG A 221 1.03 -3.47 -11.76
C ARG A 221 2.07 -2.92 -12.74
N ASN A 222 2.56 -3.78 -13.64
CA ASN A 222 3.39 -3.33 -14.75
C ASN A 222 2.47 -2.99 -15.94
N ILE A 223 2.53 -1.75 -16.43
CA ILE A 223 1.69 -1.28 -17.54
C ILE A 223 2.40 -1.50 -18.91
N GLY A 224 3.68 -1.88 -18.93
CA GLY A 224 4.47 -2.11 -20.15
C GLY A 224 5.35 -0.91 -20.52
N ASP A 225 6.05 -1.03 -21.65
CA ASP A 225 6.95 0.00 -22.20
C ASP A 225 6.16 1.12 -22.89
N ASP A 226 6.62 2.36 -22.70
CA ASP A 226 6.26 3.55 -23.49
C ASP A 226 4.76 3.82 -23.67
N LEU A 227 3.96 3.62 -22.63
CA LEU A 227 2.63 4.23 -22.57
C LEU A 227 2.78 5.68 -22.14
N ASP A 228 2.49 6.62 -23.05
CA ASP A 228 2.38 8.04 -22.73
C ASP A 228 1.14 8.24 -21.83
N ASP A 229 -0.01 7.69 -22.24
CA ASP A 229 -1.29 7.85 -21.53
C ASP A 229 -1.69 6.61 -20.69
N LEU A 230 -2.32 6.84 -19.53
CA LEU A 230 -2.84 5.77 -18.64
C LEU A 230 -4.12 5.11 -19.19
N GLU A 231 -4.79 5.76 -20.13
CA GLU A 231 -6.02 5.28 -20.80
C GLU A 231 -5.77 4.01 -21.63
N ASP A 232 -4.58 3.91 -22.22
CA ASP A 232 -4.16 2.79 -23.06
C ASP A 232 -3.61 1.60 -22.24
N ALA A 233 -3.67 1.69 -20.90
CA ALA A 233 -3.25 0.62 -20.02
C ALA A 233 -4.03 -0.69 -20.29
N PRO A 234 -3.35 -1.83 -20.45
CA PRO A 234 -4.01 -3.08 -20.82
C PRO A 234 -4.97 -3.54 -19.72
N ILE A 235 -6.17 -3.96 -20.11
CA ILE A 235 -7.18 -4.51 -19.19
C ILE A 235 -6.57 -5.72 -18.45
N ILE A 236 -6.84 -5.82 -17.15
CA ILE A 236 -6.41 -6.95 -16.32
C ILE A 236 -7.41 -8.08 -16.49
N ASP A 237 -6.96 -9.18 -17.08
CA ASP A 237 -7.71 -10.43 -17.25
C ASP A 237 -7.44 -11.46 -16.14
N SER A 238 -6.32 -11.31 -15.41
CA SER A 238 -5.92 -12.22 -14.33
C SER A 238 -5.19 -11.51 -13.19
N TRP A 239 -5.45 -11.95 -11.96
CA TRP A 239 -4.74 -11.50 -10.75
C TRP A 239 -3.24 -11.85 -10.76
N GLU A 240 -2.79 -12.76 -11.64
CA GLU A 240 -1.36 -13.09 -11.79
C GLU A 240 -0.53 -11.92 -12.36
N ARG A 241 -1.18 -10.97 -13.03
CA ARG A 241 -0.52 -9.75 -13.54
C ARG A 241 -0.25 -8.71 -12.46
N ILE A 242 -0.74 -8.95 -11.24
CA ILE A 242 -0.60 -8.04 -10.11
C ILE A 242 0.24 -8.72 -9.03
N SER A 243 1.38 -8.13 -8.71
CA SER A 243 2.18 -8.58 -7.57
C SER A 243 1.63 -7.98 -6.29
N TYR A 244 1.20 -8.84 -5.36
CA TYR A 244 0.73 -8.44 -4.04
C TYR A 244 1.83 -8.66 -3.00
N ILE A 245 2.18 -7.60 -2.27
CA ILE A 245 3.22 -7.64 -1.23
C ILE A 245 2.61 -7.12 0.06
N ASN A 246 2.70 -7.92 1.11
CA ASN A 246 2.27 -7.57 2.45
C ASN A 246 3.47 -7.66 3.38
N ARG A 247 4.12 -6.52 3.63
CA ARG A 247 5.34 -6.44 4.45
C ARG A 247 5.30 -5.17 5.31
N PRO A 248 5.80 -5.25 6.56
CA PRO A 248 5.95 -4.07 7.39
C PRO A 248 7.05 -3.18 6.82
N PHE A 249 6.83 -1.86 6.81
CA PHE A 249 7.89 -0.89 6.59
C PHE A 249 8.56 -0.56 7.93
N GLU A 250 9.81 -0.96 8.11
CA GLU A 250 10.58 -0.68 9.33
C GLU A 250 11.32 0.65 9.20
N ILE A 251 11.10 1.53 10.18
CA ILE A 251 11.81 2.80 10.26
C ILE A 251 12.87 2.69 11.35
N HIS A 252 14.12 2.74 10.93
CA HIS A 252 15.26 2.89 11.83
C HIS A 252 15.46 4.40 12.06
N LYS A 253 15.52 4.81 13.33
CA LYS A 253 15.76 6.20 13.72
C LYS A 253 17.20 6.58 13.34
N GLU A 254 17.40 7.14 12.15
CA GLU A 254 18.67 7.78 11.77
C GLU A 254 18.43 9.20 11.23
N GLU A 255 19.46 10.03 11.40
CA GLU A 255 19.42 11.49 11.58
C GLU A 255 18.78 12.31 10.44
N GLY A 256 17.82 13.17 10.80
CA GLY A 256 17.55 14.46 10.14
C GLY A 256 16.88 14.46 8.76
N GLY A 257 16.85 13.35 8.04
CA GLY A 257 16.20 13.24 6.72
C GLY A 257 14.74 12.80 6.81
N TYR A 258 13.84 13.47 6.07
CA TYR A 258 12.49 12.94 5.86
C TYR A 258 12.53 11.86 4.78
N LEU A 259 11.91 10.71 5.04
CA LEU A 259 11.78 9.64 4.06
C LEU A 259 10.68 10.00 3.06
N THR A 260 11.05 10.11 1.79
CA THR A 260 10.10 10.35 0.69
C THR A 260 9.31 9.09 0.34
N LEU A 261 8.12 9.27 -0.25
CA LEU A 261 7.27 8.17 -0.70
C LEU A 261 8.00 7.28 -1.72
N GLU A 262 8.73 7.85 -2.67
CA GLU A 262 9.47 7.08 -3.68
C GLU A 262 10.56 6.21 -3.05
N GLN A 263 11.33 6.74 -2.11
CA GLN A 263 12.35 5.98 -1.39
C GLN A 263 11.72 4.83 -0.58
N ALA A 264 10.58 5.08 0.07
CA ALA A 264 9.85 4.05 0.80
C ALA A 264 9.40 2.91 -0.13
N VAL A 265 8.82 3.23 -1.29
CA VAL A 265 8.36 2.23 -2.28
C VAL A 265 9.55 1.45 -2.85
N LYS A 266 10.66 2.09 -3.20
CA LYS A 266 11.87 1.40 -3.67
C LYS A 266 12.41 0.42 -2.62
N SER A 267 12.43 0.82 -1.35
CA SER A 267 12.86 -0.04 -0.25
C SER A 267 11.89 -1.21 0.02
N LEU A 268 10.60 -1.06 -0.29
CA LEU A 268 9.60 -2.14 -0.19
C LEU A 268 9.68 -3.13 -1.36
N LEU A 269 10.35 -2.74 -2.45
CA LEU A 269 10.49 -3.50 -3.69
C LEU A 269 11.98 -3.75 -4.05
N PRO A 270 12.78 -4.35 -3.16
CA PRO A 270 14.21 -4.55 -3.39
C PRO A 270 14.49 -5.50 -4.57
N GLU A 271 13.54 -6.38 -4.88
CA GLU A 271 13.61 -7.34 -6.00
C GLU A 271 13.49 -6.65 -7.37
N ILE A 272 12.94 -5.42 -7.41
CA ILE A 272 12.67 -4.65 -8.63
C ILE A 272 13.66 -3.50 -8.76
N PHE A 273 13.93 -2.83 -7.65
CA PHE A 273 14.87 -1.72 -7.57
C PHE A 273 15.99 -2.19 -6.67
N ASP A 274 17.20 -2.41 -7.21
CA ASP A 274 18.39 -2.75 -6.42
C ASP A 274 18.72 -1.61 -5.43
N PHE A 275 17.97 -1.53 -4.33
CA PHE A 275 18.12 -0.50 -3.33
C PHE A 275 19.07 -1.04 -2.26
N LYS A 276 20.35 -0.66 -2.37
CA LYS A 276 21.23 -0.66 -1.19
C LYS A 276 20.83 0.54 -0.34
N PRO A 277 20.48 0.36 0.95
CA PRO A 277 20.28 1.49 1.85
C PRO A 277 21.56 2.36 1.86
N PRO A 278 21.45 3.68 2.03
CA PRO A 278 22.57 4.60 1.78
C PRO A 278 23.80 4.44 2.70
N PHE A 279 23.78 3.53 3.68
CA PHE A 279 24.82 3.42 4.72
C PHE A 279 25.09 1.96 5.14
N GLU A 280 25.53 1.11 4.22
CA GLU A 280 26.31 -0.09 4.56
C GLU A 280 27.59 -0.10 3.74
N ASP A 281 28.57 0.71 4.16
CA ASP A 281 29.98 0.49 3.81
C ASP A 281 30.88 1.17 4.85
N THR A 282 31.18 0.47 5.93
CA THR A 282 32.53 0.36 6.52
C THR A 282 32.48 -0.45 7.80
N ARG A 283 32.71 -1.77 7.69
CA ARG A 283 33.30 -2.58 8.77
C ARG A 283 33.71 -3.96 8.28
N GLU A 284 34.66 -4.01 7.34
CA GLU A 284 35.53 -5.18 7.22
C GLU A 284 36.98 -4.76 7.54
N LEU A 285 37.32 -4.92 8.82
CA LEU A 285 38.70 -5.10 9.25
C LEU A 285 39.11 -6.55 8.98
N LYS A 286 40.20 -6.72 8.21
CA LYS A 286 41.29 -7.70 8.35
C LYS A 286 42.12 -7.67 7.07
N SER A 287 43.44 -7.75 7.04
CA SER A 287 44.53 -7.66 8.01
C SER A 287 45.80 -7.68 7.14
N LYS A 288 46.84 -6.99 7.60
CA LYS A 288 48.20 -6.94 7.04
C LYS A 288 48.68 -8.26 6.39
N GLU A 289 49.39 -8.13 5.28
CA GLU A 289 50.77 -8.62 5.12
C GLU A 289 51.41 -8.08 3.83
N SER A 290 52.55 -7.41 3.96
CA SER A 290 53.53 -7.21 2.89
C SER A 290 54.50 -8.40 2.89
N PRO A 291 55.18 -8.68 1.77
CA PRO A 291 56.59 -8.27 1.71
C PRO A 291 57.08 -7.80 0.33
N ASP A 292 57.77 -6.66 0.37
CA ASP A 292 59.08 -6.34 -0.20
C ASP A 292 59.63 -7.08 -1.43
N SER A 293 60.02 -6.33 -2.48
CA SER A 293 61.35 -6.44 -3.13
C SER A 293 61.55 -5.41 -4.28
N SER A 294 62.36 -4.40 -3.97
CA SER A 294 63.48 -3.81 -4.75
C SER A 294 63.47 -3.67 -6.30
N LEU A 295 63.58 -2.40 -6.72
CA LEU A 295 64.55 -1.76 -7.64
C LEU A 295 64.80 -2.34 -9.06
N THR A 296 64.70 -1.47 -10.09
CA THR A 296 65.87 -0.97 -10.86
C THR A 296 65.52 0.12 -11.91
N ASP A 297 66.44 1.08 -12.01
CA ASP A 297 66.78 2.08 -13.05
C ASP A 297 66.60 1.61 -14.51
N ALA A 298 66.68 2.40 -15.58
CA ALA A 298 66.60 3.80 -15.98
C ALA A 298 66.81 3.75 -17.50
N GLU A 299 66.26 4.67 -18.30
CA GLU A 299 67.00 5.37 -19.36
C GLU A 299 66.13 6.35 -20.14
N ILE A 300 66.79 7.46 -20.48
CA ILE A 300 66.34 8.71 -21.06
C ILE A 300 66.77 8.72 -22.52
N VAL A 301 65.91 9.10 -23.47
CA VAL A 301 66.34 9.88 -24.66
C VAL A 301 65.28 10.91 -25.03
N ASP A 302 65.71 12.17 -24.91
CA ASP A 302 65.14 13.46 -25.30
C ASP A 302 65.28 13.70 -26.82
N THR A 303 64.39 14.49 -27.46
CA THR A 303 64.73 15.59 -28.39
C THR A 303 63.45 16.34 -28.86
N SER A 304 63.12 17.41 -28.14
CA SER A 304 62.91 18.82 -28.58
C SER A 304 61.93 19.27 -29.72
N LYS A 305 61.07 20.25 -29.32
CA LYS A 305 60.58 21.52 -29.96
C LYS A 305 59.03 21.64 -30.13
N SER A 306 58.31 22.36 -29.24
CA SER A 306 57.96 23.82 -29.24
C SER A 306 57.11 24.24 -30.46
N VAL A 307 55.89 24.82 -30.40
CA VAL A 307 55.32 25.91 -29.56
C VAL A 307 53.77 25.83 -29.59
N GLU A 308 53.18 26.23 -28.46
CA GLU A 308 51.83 26.74 -28.10
C GLU A 308 50.75 26.92 -29.19
N GLU A 309 49.50 26.48 -28.93
CA GLU A 309 48.39 27.33 -28.44
C GLU A 309 47.09 26.52 -28.22
N GLU A 310 46.54 26.73 -27.02
CA GLU A 310 45.16 26.67 -26.51
C GLU A 310 43.97 25.99 -27.25
N GLN A 311 43.20 25.29 -26.40
CA GLN A 311 41.73 25.28 -26.25
C GLN A 311 40.89 24.04 -26.64
N ALA A 312 40.19 23.58 -25.59
CA ALA A 312 38.91 22.86 -25.55
C ALA A 312 38.86 21.39 -25.98
N SER A 313 39.08 20.51 -24.99
CA SER A 313 38.73 19.09 -25.06
C SER A 313 37.20 18.89 -25.00
N SER A 314 36.58 18.54 -26.12
CA SER A 314 35.28 17.85 -26.14
C SER A 314 35.52 16.35 -26.17
N VAL A 315 35.65 15.72 -24.99
CA VAL A 315 35.58 14.27 -24.88
C VAL A 315 34.12 13.92 -24.67
N ALA A 316 33.52 13.33 -25.70
CA ALA A 316 32.22 12.71 -25.64
C ALA A 316 32.21 11.66 -24.52
N GLU A 317 31.50 11.94 -23.43
CA GLU A 317 31.10 10.92 -22.47
C GLU A 317 30.16 9.96 -23.20
N SER A 318 30.68 8.77 -23.50
CA SER A 318 29.84 7.63 -23.84
C SER A 318 29.02 7.29 -22.60
N GLU A 319 27.78 7.76 -22.55
CA GLU A 319 26.76 7.28 -21.61
C GLU A 319 26.54 5.78 -21.84
N VAL A 320 27.21 4.95 -21.04
CA VAL A 320 26.86 3.55 -20.89
C VAL A 320 25.57 3.51 -20.07
N HIS A 321 24.42 3.58 -20.74
CA HIS A 321 23.12 3.35 -20.10
C HIS A 321 23.12 1.97 -19.41
N PRO A 322 22.82 1.87 -18.10
CA PRO A 322 22.59 0.58 -17.47
C PRO A 322 21.29 -0.03 -18.00
N PRO A 323 21.18 -1.37 -18.09
CA PRO A 323 20.11 -2.01 -18.84
C PRO A 323 18.79 -1.91 -18.08
N ASN A 324 17.73 -1.42 -18.75
CA ASN A 324 16.34 -1.76 -18.49
C ASN A 324 15.88 -1.79 -17.02
N ARG A 325 15.89 -0.64 -16.34
CA ARG A 325 15.25 -0.51 -15.02
C ARG A 325 13.79 -0.08 -15.18
N LEU A 326 12.89 -0.83 -14.54
CA LEU A 326 11.51 -0.41 -14.33
C LEU A 326 11.51 0.94 -13.60
N LYS A 327 10.61 1.84 -13.99
CA LYS A 327 10.39 3.15 -13.37
C LYS A 327 9.01 3.17 -12.74
N ILE A 328 8.88 3.89 -11.64
CA ILE A 328 7.56 4.15 -11.03
C ILE A 328 6.89 5.22 -11.87
N LYS A 329 5.78 4.89 -12.54
CA LYS A 329 4.96 5.86 -13.30
C LYS A 329 3.98 6.57 -12.37
N LEU A 330 3.36 5.83 -11.45
CA LEU A 330 2.30 6.34 -10.59
C LEU A 330 2.25 5.58 -9.27
N ILE A 331 2.04 6.32 -8.18
CA ILE A 331 1.67 5.77 -6.86
C ILE A 331 0.30 6.34 -6.51
N ARG A 332 -0.66 5.45 -6.29
CA ARG A 332 -2.04 5.81 -5.96
C ARG A 332 -2.45 5.26 -4.60
N VAL A 333 -3.02 6.13 -3.77
CA VAL A 333 -3.53 5.81 -2.43
C VAL A 333 -4.86 6.53 -2.23
N GLN A 334 -5.91 5.79 -1.86
CA GLN A 334 -7.27 6.33 -1.65
C GLN A 334 -7.82 7.13 -2.85
N GLY A 335 -7.42 6.75 -4.08
CA GLY A 335 -7.82 7.42 -5.32
C GLY A 335 -7.03 8.68 -5.67
N ILE A 336 -6.02 9.02 -4.89
CA ILE A 336 -5.18 10.20 -5.10
C ILE A 336 -3.85 9.75 -5.70
N GLU A 337 -3.42 10.43 -6.76
CA GLU A 337 -2.08 10.31 -7.31
C GLU A 337 -1.12 11.12 -6.44
N LEU A 338 -0.14 10.44 -5.85
CA LEU A 338 0.78 11.05 -4.90
C LEU A 338 2.09 11.45 -5.58
N GLU A 339 2.56 12.65 -5.27
CA GLU A 339 3.88 13.12 -5.66
C GLU A 339 4.98 12.30 -4.94
N SER A 340 6.10 12.10 -5.64
CA SER A 340 7.18 11.19 -5.21
C SER A 340 7.93 11.67 -3.95
N ASP A 341 7.94 12.98 -3.71
CA ASP A 341 8.66 13.66 -2.63
C ASP A 341 7.84 13.83 -1.34
N ILE A 342 6.53 13.52 -1.38
CA ILE A 342 5.66 13.61 -0.20
C ILE A 342 6.27 12.78 0.95
N PRO A 343 6.33 13.31 2.18
CA PRO A 343 6.80 12.54 3.33
C PRO A 343 5.95 11.29 3.53
N PHE A 344 6.59 10.11 3.45
CA PHE A 344 5.91 8.81 3.59
C PHE A 344 5.11 8.72 4.90
N TYR A 345 5.59 9.41 5.92
CA TYR A 345 4.95 9.47 7.23
C TYR A 345 3.60 10.16 7.24
N TRP A 346 3.49 11.24 6.46
CA TRP A 346 2.25 11.96 6.31
C TRP A 346 1.23 11.06 5.61
N VAL A 347 1.66 10.35 4.55
CA VAL A 347 0.83 9.37 3.83
C VAL A 347 0.33 8.27 4.78
N ALA A 348 1.21 7.65 5.55
CA ALA A 348 0.86 6.57 6.46
C ALA A 348 -0.09 7.00 7.60
N ASN A 349 0.07 8.21 8.12
CA ASN A 349 -0.79 8.70 9.19
C ASN A 349 -2.18 9.12 8.71
N ASN A 350 -2.27 9.72 7.52
CA ASN A 350 -3.49 10.37 7.03
C ASN A 350 -4.30 9.53 6.05
N LEU A 351 -3.65 8.66 5.25
CA LEU A 351 -4.31 7.92 4.16
C LEU A 351 -4.48 6.42 4.44
N LYS A 352 -4.09 5.93 5.62
CA LYS A 352 -4.31 4.54 6.04
C LYS A 352 -5.80 4.17 6.05
N SER A 353 -6.09 2.90 5.77
CA SER A 353 -7.44 2.36 5.85
C SER A 353 -7.88 2.15 7.31
N THR A 354 -9.17 1.85 7.52
CA THR A 354 -9.78 1.61 8.83
C THR A 354 -9.18 0.41 9.58
N GLU A 355 -8.59 -0.52 8.84
CA GLU A 355 -7.87 -1.69 9.35
C GLU A 355 -6.38 -1.41 9.68
N PHE A 356 -5.96 -0.13 9.68
CA PHE A 356 -4.59 0.33 9.97
C PHE A 356 -3.51 -0.10 8.97
N PHE A 357 -3.90 -0.65 7.82
CA PHE A 357 -3.01 -0.86 6.68
C PHE A 357 -2.99 0.35 5.76
N LEU A 358 -1.79 0.70 5.29
CA LEU A 358 -1.62 1.57 4.14
C LEU A 358 -1.66 0.71 2.87
N HIS A 359 -2.71 0.87 2.07
CA HIS A 359 -2.84 0.21 0.77
C HIS A 359 -2.29 1.13 -0.32
N MET A 360 -1.28 0.68 -1.06
CA MET A 360 -0.67 1.46 -2.14
C MET A 360 -0.75 0.70 -3.45
N CYS A 361 -1.32 1.33 -4.47
CA CYS A 361 -1.29 0.83 -5.84
C CYS A 361 -0.12 1.48 -6.56
N VAL A 362 0.85 0.68 -6.99
CA VAL A 362 2.07 1.15 -7.65
C VAL A 362 2.07 0.67 -9.09
N PHE A 363 2.17 1.61 -10.01
CA PHE A 363 2.21 1.34 -11.43
C PHE A 363 3.62 1.55 -11.96
N LEU A 364 4.15 0.51 -12.59
CA LEU A 364 5.50 0.51 -13.16
C LEU A 364 5.44 0.60 -14.68
N THR A 365 6.39 1.32 -15.26
CA THR A 365 6.69 1.29 -16.70
C THR A 365 8.10 0.77 -16.92
N GLY A 366 8.26 0.05 -18.02
CA GLY A 366 9.56 -0.46 -18.43
C GLY A 366 9.53 -1.93 -18.83
N PRO A 367 10.66 -2.42 -19.36
CA PRO A 367 10.62 -3.58 -20.23
C PRO A 367 10.37 -4.85 -19.45
N THR A 368 9.26 -5.49 -19.81
CA THR A 368 8.80 -6.74 -19.25
C THR A 368 9.74 -7.87 -19.69
N LYS A 369 10.88 -8.03 -19.00
CA LYS A 369 11.43 -9.38 -18.91
C LYS A 369 10.35 -10.22 -18.21
N HIS A 370 9.90 -11.29 -18.85
CA HIS A 370 9.08 -12.33 -18.24
C HIS A 370 9.82 -12.94 -17.03
N ALA A 371 9.86 -12.23 -15.92
CA ALA A 371 10.26 -12.75 -14.64
C ALA A 371 8.98 -13.31 -14.01
N LYS A 372 8.82 -14.63 -14.10
CA LYS A 372 7.96 -15.36 -13.18
C LYS A 372 8.49 -15.09 -11.77
N MET A 373 7.93 -14.09 -11.08
CA MET A 373 8.02 -14.00 -9.62
C MET A 373 7.22 -15.18 -9.07
N ARG A 374 7.91 -16.03 -8.30
CA ARG A 374 7.35 -17.18 -7.60
C ARG A 374 7.09 -16.84 -6.15
#